data_AF-A0A2E3L3E6-F1
#
_entry.id   AF-A0A2E3L3E6-F1
#
_cell.length_a   1.000
_cell.length_b   1.000
_cell.length_c   1.000
_cell.angle_alpha   90.00
_cell.angle_beta   90.00
_cell.angle_gamma   90.00
#
_symmetry.space_group_name_H-M   'P 1'
#
loop_
_entity.id
_entity.type
_entity.pdbx_description
1 polymer ?
#
loop_
_entity_poly.entity_id
_entity_poly.type
_entity_poly.pdbx_seq_one_letter_code
_entity_poly.pdbx_strand_id
1 'polypeptide(L)'
;MIFGEVSLDKAQGCILAHSVRLPDARLKKGLRIGVEEIAQLRDANLTSVVAARLEPGDIHEDEAAKRVVEFIRGDHLDTTDPFTGRVNLSALVDGIFVADTRKIIDTNHIDEGVTIATLPPYSRVHTGQLVATVKIIPFAVSDASLLKLKATAAADRLRLDVHPFQPKRVGLILSRLPGDTDKLLAKRQEAMAMRVNSLSGSLIHITECSHRVDVMVEELYRAKENKCDIIMVFGASAIIDRKDVIPASLTASGGTIVQLGMPVDPGNLLLLGSLDDASVIGVPSCAASIKINGFDWVLERLFADLPVSRDEIVAMAAGGLLSEIPSRPMPRELR
;
A
#
# COMPACT_ATOMS: atom_id res chain seq x y z
N MET A 1 -31.45 14.86 -2.76
CA MET A 1 -32.03 14.31 -4.02
C MET A 1 -33.24 13.48 -3.70
N ILE A 2 -34.26 13.51 -4.57
CA ILE A 2 -35.44 12.64 -4.47
C ILE A 2 -35.30 11.54 -5.50
N PHE A 3 -35.31 10.29 -5.04
CA PHE A 3 -35.28 9.10 -5.91
C PHE A 3 -36.63 8.40 -5.85
N GLY A 4 -37.19 8.07 -7.01
CA GLY A 4 -38.43 7.30 -7.06
C GLY A 4 -39.10 7.39 -8.42
N GLU A 5 -40.35 6.95 -8.45
CA GLU A 5 -41.19 7.08 -9.63
C GLU A 5 -41.62 8.54 -9.85
N VAL A 6 -41.42 9.04 -11.07
CA VAL A 6 -41.71 10.42 -11.47
C VAL A 6 -42.60 10.38 -12.72
N SER A 7 -43.73 11.09 -12.68
CA SER A 7 -44.58 11.24 -13.88
C SER A 7 -43.84 11.99 -14.97
N LEU A 8 -44.11 11.67 -16.25
CA LEU A 8 -43.40 12.31 -17.36
C LEU A 8 -43.57 13.84 -17.39
N ASP A 9 -44.69 14.37 -16.88
CA ASP A 9 -44.94 15.81 -16.76
C ASP A 9 -44.00 16.52 -15.77
N LYS A 10 -43.37 15.76 -14.88
CA LYS A 10 -42.42 16.25 -13.87
C LYS A 10 -41.00 15.71 -14.08
N ALA A 11 -40.77 14.94 -15.15
CA ALA A 11 -39.52 14.22 -15.37
C ALA A 11 -38.43 15.09 -16.01
N GLN A 12 -38.76 16.24 -16.61
CA GLN A 12 -37.78 17.11 -17.26
C GLN A 12 -36.69 17.53 -16.27
N GLY A 13 -35.42 17.33 -16.66
CA GLY A 13 -34.24 17.61 -15.84
C GLY A 13 -33.90 16.52 -14.81
N CYS A 14 -34.76 15.51 -14.59
CA CYS A 14 -34.45 14.36 -13.76
C CYS A 14 -33.44 13.44 -14.45
N ILE A 15 -32.79 12.56 -13.68
CA ILE A 15 -31.78 11.62 -14.14
C ILE A 15 -32.37 10.21 -14.14
N LEU A 16 -32.37 9.53 -15.28
CA LEU A 16 -32.94 8.17 -15.39
C LEU A 16 -32.19 7.16 -14.52
N ALA A 17 -32.93 6.46 -13.66
CA ALA A 17 -32.36 5.46 -12.75
C ALA A 17 -31.96 4.16 -13.46
N HIS A 18 -32.68 3.82 -14.53
CA HIS A 18 -32.47 2.60 -15.32
C HIS A 18 -32.46 2.93 -16.80
N SER A 19 -31.82 2.08 -17.60
CA SER A 19 -31.95 2.19 -19.05
C SER A 19 -33.39 1.86 -19.44
N VAL A 20 -34.00 2.67 -20.29
CA VAL A 20 -35.32 2.41 -20.86
C VAL A 20 -35.14 1.98 -22.30
N ARG A 21 -35.65 0.78 -22.62
CA ARG A 21 -35.66 0.27 -23.99
C ARG A 21 -36.92 0.82 -24.68
N LEU A 22 -36.71 1.53 -25.76
CA LEU A 22 -37.76 2.05 -26.65
C LEU A 22 -37.82 1.14 -27.90
N PRO A 23 -38.87 1.27 -28.74
CA PRO A 23 -38.99 0.50 -29.98
C PRO A 23 -37.75 0.63 -30.88
N ASP A 24 -37.29 1.86 -31.12
CA ASP A 24 -36.20 2.17 -32.06
C ASP A 24 -34.93 2.72 -31.38
N ALA A 25 -34.92 2.82 -30.05
CA ALA A 25 -33.84 3.46 -29.31
C ALA A 25 -33.65 2.89 -27.90
N ARG A 26 -32.59 3.34 -27.22
CA ARG A 26 -32.36 3.04 -25.80
C ARG A 26 -31.90 4.30 -25.09
N LEU A 27 -32.69 4.75 -24.12
CA LEU A 27 -32.27 5.77 -23.18
C LEU A 27 -31.39 5.12 -22.12
N LYS A 28 -30.16 5.62 -21.95
CA LYS A 28 -29.18 5.05 -21.01
C LYS A 28 -29.47 5.48 -19.57
N LYS A 29 -29.08 4.65 -18.60
CA LYS A 29 -29.04 5.04 -17.18
C LYS A 29 -28.13 6.26 -17.02
N GLY A 30 -28.50 7.21 -16.16
CA GLY A 30 -27.74 8.44 -15.93
C GLY A 30 -28.05 9.55 -16.95
N LEU A 31 -28.89 9.28 -17.95
CA LEU A 31 -29.33 10.31 -18.89
C LEU A 31 -30.17 11.36 -18.15
N ARG A 32 -29.83 12.63 -18.36
CA ARG A 32 -30.67 13.76 -17.95
C ARG A 32 -31.81 13.91 -18.95
N ILE A 33 -33.04 13.78 -18.47
CA ILE A 33 -34.26 13.75 -19.29
C ILE A 33 -34.55 15.16 -19.84
N GLY A 34 -34.50 15.32 -21.15
CA GLY A 34 -34.93 16.51 -21.87
C GLY A 34 -36.35 16.40 -22.40
N VAL A 35 -36.75 17.39 -23.21
CA VAL A 35 -38.07 17.42 -23.85
C VAL A 35 -38.21 16.31 -24.90
N GLU A 36 -37.14 16.01 -25.63
CA GLU A 36 -37.11 14.96 -26.66
C GLU A 36 -37.27 13.58 -26.03
N GLU A 37 -36.55 13.30 -24.94
CA GLU A 37 -36.69 12.03 -24.21
C GLU A 37 -38.10 11.85 -23.66
N ILE A 38 -38.74 12.91 -23.16
CA ILE A 38 -40.13 12.84 -22.69
C ILE A 38 -41.08 12.46 -23.82
N ALA A 39 -40.92 13.04 -25.01
CA ALA A 39 -41.73 12.68 -26.18
C ALA A 39 -41.54 11.20 -26.54
N GLN A 40 -40.28 10.74 -26.64
CA GLN A 40 -39.97 9.34 -26.92
C GLN A 40 -40.55 8.37 -25.88
N LEU A 41 -40.51 8.73 -24.60
CA LEU A 41 -41.12 7.93 -23.52
C LEU A 41 -42.64 7.87 -23.65
N ARG A 42 -43.30 8.98 -24.03
CA ARG A 42 -44.75 9.02 -24.27
C ARG A 42 -45.14 8.20 -25.51
N ASP A 43 -44.38 8.28 -26.59
CA ASP A 43 -44.61 7.49 -27.81
C ASP A 43 -44.46 5.99 -27.55
N ALA A 44 -43.62 5.62 -26.57
CA ALA A 44 -43.51 4.26 -26.05
C ALA A 44 -44.63 3.88 -25.05
N ASN A 45 -45.67 4.71 -24.90
CA ASN A 45 -46.81 4.54 -23.99
C ASN A 45 -46.45 4.47 -22.49
N LEU A 46 -45.34 5.10 -22.08
CA LEU A 46 -45.00 5.26 -20.66
C LEU A 46 -45.66 6.53 -20.10
N THR A 47 -46.03 6.49 -18.81
CA THR A 47 -46.63 7.62 -18.08
C THR A 47 -45.73 8.11 -16.93
N SER A 48 -44.80 7.27 -16.49
CA SER A 48 -43.82 7.54 -15.43
C SER A 48 -42.51 6.79 -15.71
N VAL A 49 -41.45 7.24 -15.03
CA VAL A 49 -40.15 6.57 -15.00
C VAL A 49 -39.56 6.63 -13.59
N VAL A 50 -38.71 5.67 -13.24
CA VAL A 50 -37.89 5.79 -12.03
C VAL A 50 -36.70 6.69 -12.33
N ALA A 51 -36.61 7.81 -11.60
CA ALA A 51 -35.60 8.83 -11.82
C ALA A 51 -35.16 9.50 -10.52
N ALA A 52 -33.99 10.14 -10.55
CA ALA A 52 -33.53 11.02 -9.49
C ALA A 52 -33.77 12.48 -9.88
N ARG A 53 -34.39 13.24 -8.98
CA ARG A 53 -34.51 14.69 -9.08
C ARG A 53 -33.54 15.35 -8.10
N LEU A 54 -32.63 16.14 -8.62
CA LEU A 54 -31.74 16.96 -7.81
C LEU A 54 -32.52 18.12 -7.18
N GLU A 55 -32.20 18.41 -5.93
CA GLU A 55 -32.74 19.50 -5.13
C GLU A 55 -31.68 20.59 -4.93
N PRO A 56 -32.09 21.81 -4.55
CA PRO A 56 -31.12 22.83 -4.13
C PRO A 56 -30.19 22.30 -3.03
N GLY A 57 -28.88 22.38 -3.26
CA GLY A 57 -27.86 21.85 -2.36
C GLY A 57 -27.37 20.44 -2.67
N ASP A 58 -27.95 19.76 -3.67
CA ASP A 58 -27.38 18.51 -4.19
C ASP A 58 -26.24 18.79 -5.18
N ILE A 59 -25.18 18.01 -5.07
CA ILE A 59 -24.01 18.03 -5.96
C ILE A 59 -24.01 16.73 -6.78
N HIS A 60 -24.00 16.87 -8.11
CA HIS A 60 -23.98 15.75 -9.04
C HIS A 60 -22.78 14.82 -8.79
N GLU A 61 -22.97 13.51 -9.00
CA GLU A 61 -22.02 12.45 -8.65
C GLU A 61 -20.60 12.69 -9.18
N ASP A 62 -20.46 13.16 -10.42
CA ASP A 62 -19.15 13.42 -11.02
C ASP A 62 -18.40 14.58 -10.35
N GLU A 63 -19.12 15.67 -10.06
CA GLU A 63 -18.56 16.82 -9.36
C GLU A 63 -18.23 16.48 -7.91
N ALA A 64 -19.08 15.70 -7.26
CA ALA A 64 -18.84 15.22 -5.90
C ALA A 64 -17.61 14.29 -5.83
N ALA A 65 -17.48 13.34 -6.76
CA ALA A 65 -16.33 12.43 -6.82
C ALA A 65 -15.02 13.21 -6.99
N LYS A 66 -15.02 14.20 -7.90
CA LYS A 66 -13.87 15.08 -8.13
C LYS A 66 -13.43 15.80 -6.86
N ARG A 67 -14.37 16.45 -6.16
CA ARG A 67 -14.09 17.19 -4.93
C ARG A 67 -13.53 16.30 -3.83
N VAL A 68 -14.11 15.11 -3.64
CA VAL A 68 -13.60 14.15 -2.62
C VAL A 68 -12.15 13.78 -2.92
N VAL A 69 -11.80 13.54 -4.18
CA VAL A 69 -10.40 13.28 -4.58
C VAL A 69 -9.50 14.48 -4.29
N GLU A 70 -9.94 15.70 -4.58
CA GLU A 70 -9.18 16.92 -4.25
C GLU A 70 -8.90 17.08 -2.75
N PHE A 71 -9.74 16.49 -1.88
CA PHE A 71 -9.54 16.56 -0.42
C PHE A 71 -8.50 15.57 0.10
N ILE A 72 -8.30 14.44 -0.57
CA ILE A 72 -7.52 13.30 -0.06
C ILE A 72 -6.28 12.98 -0.89
N ARG A 73 -6.19 13.50 -2.13
CA ARG A 73 -5.07 13.21 -3.03
C ARG A 73 -3.78 13.83 -2.50
N GLY A 74 -2.75 13.00 -2.42
CA GLY A 74 -1.40 13.41 -2.11
C GLY A 74 -0.43 13.34 -3.28
N ASP A 75 0.84 13.14 -2.95
CA ASP A 75 1.95 13.15 -3.90
C ASP A 75 2.01 11.85 -4.71
N HIS A 76 2.54 11.97 -5.92
CA HIS A 76 2.80 10.86 -6.85
C HIS A 76 1.57 10.02 -7.21
N LEU A 77 0.39 10.65 -7.25
CA LEU A 77 -0.85 10.06 -7.73
C LEU A 77 -1.37 10.80 -8.97
N ASP A 78 -1.80 10.02 -9.96
CA ASP A 78 -2.60 10.50 -11.09
C ASP A 78 -4.08 10.20 -10.87
N THR A 79 -4.96 10.91 -11.55
CA THR A 79 -6.41 10.77 -11.41
C THR A 79 -7.10 10.73 -12.76
N THR A 80 -8.06 9.83 -12.92
CA THR A 80 -8.94 9.84 -14.10
C THR A 80 -9.91 11.02 -14.04
N ASP A 81 -10.44 11.43 -15.20
CA ASP A 81 -11.61 12.30 -15.22
C ASP A 81 -12.81 11.63 -14.51
N PRO A 82 -13.67 12.39 -13.82
CA PRO A 82 -14.89 11.86 -13.24
C PRO A 82 -15.81 11.27 -14.29
N PHE A 83 -16.27 10.04 -14.06
CA PHE A 83 -17.24 9.40 -14.94
C PHE A 83 -18.18 8.50 -14.15
N THR A 84 -19.49 8.79 -14.23
CA THR A 84 -20.54 8.06 -13.52
C THR A 84 -20.26 7.96 -12.02
N GLY A 85 -19.90 9.09 -11.41
CA GLY A 85 -19.60 9.22 -9.98
C GLY A 85 -18.31 8.54 -9.55
N ARG A 86 -17.42 8.15 -10.46
CA ARG A 86 -16.16 7.47 -10.14
C ARG A 86 -14.95 8.30 -10.54
N VAL A 87 -13.96 8.35 -9.65
CA VAL A 87 -12.59 8.79 -9.96
C VAL A 87 -11.61 7.75 -9.43
N ASN A 88 -10.69 7.32 -10.29
CA ASN A 88 -9.64 6.37 -9.96
C ASN A 88 -8.32 7.10 -9.72
N LEU A 89 -7.53 6.62 -8.77
CA LEU A 89 -6.19 7.13 -8.46
C LEU A 89 -5.15 6.05 -8.76
N SER A 90 -4.14 6.37 -9.57
CA SER A 90 -3.04 5.47 -9.91
C SER A 90 -1.67 6.03 -9.51
N ALA A 91 -0.73 5.15 -9.18
CA ALA A 91 0.63 5.54 -8.85
C ALA A 91 1.36 6.12 -10.07
N LEU A 92 2.04 7.26 -9.88
CA LEU A 92 2.90 7.86 -10.90
C LEU A 92 4.34 7.34 -10.88
N VAL A 93 4.71 6.64 -9.80
CA VAL A 93 6.07 6.16 -9.55
C VAL A 93 6.02 4.78 -8.89
N ASP A 94 7.11 4.03 -9.01
CA ASP A 94 7.32 2.81 -8.24
C ASP A 94 7.67 3.16 -6.79
N GLY A 95 7.04 2.51 -5.82
CA GLY A 95 7.22 2.86 -4.42
C GLY A 95 6.27 2.16 -3.46
N ILE A 96 6.00 2.82 -2.34
CA ILE A 96 5.11 2.33 -1.28
C ILE A 96 3.89 3.23 -1.17
N PHE A 97 2.70 2.66 -1.36
CA PHE A 97 1.45 3.35 -1.12
C PHE A 97 1.23 3.54 0.38
N VAL A 98 0.97 4.78 0.80
CA VAL A 98 0.75 5.14 2.20
C VAL A 98 -0.62 5.77 2.34
N ALA A 99 -1.39 5.22 3.27
CA ALA A 99 -2.67 5.75 3.68
C ALA A 99 -2.96 5.37 5.14
N ASP A 100 -3.67 6.24 5.84
CA ASP A 100 -4.11 5.96 7.21
C ASP A 100 -5.47 5.26 7.18
N THR A 101 -5.47 3.97 7.52
CA THR A 101 -6.68 3.14 7.51
C THR A 101 -7.78 3.71 8.39
N ARG A 102 -7.45 4.24 9.56
CA ARG A 102 -8.45 4.77 10.48
C ARG A 102 -9.12 5.99 9.89
N LYS A 103 -8.34 6.92 9.34
CA LYS A 103 -8.88 8.13 8.70
C LYS A 103 -9.73 7.82 7.47
N ILE A 104 -9.36 6.81 6.68
CA ILE A 104 -10.19 6.34 5.56
C ILE A 104 -11.53 5.78 6.07
N ILE A 105 -11.51 4.97 7.13
CA ILE A 105 -12.72 4.41 7.75
C ILE A 105 -13.61 5.54 8.28
N ASP A 106 -13.04 6.47 9.06
CA ASP A 106 -13.76 7.60 9.65
C ASP A 106 -14.37 8.50 8.56
N THR A 107 -13.67 8.69 7.43
CA THR A 107 -14.19 9.44 6.27
C THR A 107 -15.35 8.72 5.60
N ASN A 108 -15.26 7.40 5.39
CA ASN A 108 -16.34 6.59 4.83
C ASN A 108 -17.58 6.52 5.76
N HIS A 109 -17.43 6.77 7.06
CA HIS A 109 -18.54 6.81 8.00
C HIS A 109 -19.39 8.08 7.92
N ILE A 110 -18.94 9.13 7.21
CA ILE A 110 -19.62 10.43 7.18
C ILE A 110 -20.91 10.36 6.37
N ASP A 111 -20.88 9.70 5.21
CA ASP A 111 -22.02 9.61 4.29
C ASP A 111 -21.91 8.31 3.48
N GLU A 112 -22.91 7.44 3.57
CA GLU A 112 -22.95 6.16 2.85
C GLU A 112 -22.99 6.31 1.32
N GLY A 113 -23.38 7.49 0.83
CA GLY A 113 -23.35 7.84 -0.58
C GLY A 113 -21.96 8.10 -1.14
N VAL A 114 -20.94 8.27 -0.29
CA VAL A 114 -19.54 8.50 -0.68
C VAL A 114 -18.69 7.34 -0.21
N THR A 115 -18.00 6.69 -1.15
CA THR A 115 -17.11 5.57 -0.84
C THR A 115 -15.69 5.85 -1.32
N ILE A 116 -14.72 5.57 -0.47
CA ILE A 116 -13.28 5.62 -0.74
C ILE A 116 -12.74 4.21 -0.46
N ALA A 117 -12.21 3.56 -1.49
CA ALA A 117 -11.55 2.27 -1.37
C ALA A 117 -10.10 2.38 -1.80
N THR A 118 -9.18 1.76 -1.05
CA THR A 118 -7.74 1.81 -1.30
C THR A 118 -7.13 0.41 -1.29
N LEU A 119 -5.92 0.27 -1.83
CA LEU A 119 -5.04 -0.84 -1.48
C LEU A 119 -4.73 -0.83 0.03
N PRO A 120 -4.28 -1.95 0.60
CA PRO A 120 -3.75 -1.96 1.95
C PRO A 120 -2.62 -0.92 2.11
N PRO A 121 -2.52 -0.23 3.26
CA PRO A 121 -1.38 0.62 3.54
C PRO A 121 -0.06 -0.13 3.42
N TYR A 122 0.98 0.58 3.02
CA TYR A 122 2.32 0.06 2.80
C TYR A 122 2.43 -0.99 1.69
N SER A 123 1.45 -1.09 0.80
CA SER A 123 1.57 -1.93 -0.40
C SER A 123 2.66 -1.40 -1.31
N ARG A 124 3.55 -2.29 -1.77
CA ARG A 124 4.43 -2.00 -2.91
C ARG A 124 3.58 -1.80 -4.17
N VAL A 125 3.86 -0.72 -4.88
CA VAL A 125 3.15 -0.35 -6.11
C VAL A 125 4.13 -0.05 -7.23
N HIS A 126 3.67 -0.27 -8.46
CA HIS A 126 4.37 0.14 -9.67
C HIS A 126 3.63 1.28 -10.38
N THR A 127 4.36 2.00 -11.23
CA THR A 127 3.81 3.07 -12.06
C THR A 127 2.61 2.58 -12.87
N GLY A 128 1.54 3.37 -12.87
CA GLY A 128 0.26 3.06 -13.52
C GLY A 128 -0.67 2.14 -12.73
N GLN A 129 -0.24 1.58 -11.59
CA GLN A 129 -1.09 0.71 -10.77
C GLN A 129 -2.21 1.51 -10.11
N LEU A 130 -3.44 1.02 -10.18
CA LEU A 130 -4.58 1.58 -9.44
C LEU A 130 -4.37 1.35 -7.94
N VAL A 131 -4.37 2.43 -7.15
CA VAL A 131 -4.14 2.36 -5.69
C VAL A 131 -5.36 2.76 -4.87
N ALA A 132 -6.26 3.56 -5.44
CA ALA A 132 -7.51 3.95 -4.79
C ALA A 132 -8.61 4.30 -5.80
N THR A 133 -9.86 4.27 -5.34
CA THR A 133 -11.03 4.72 -6.11
C THR A 133 -12.02 5.42 -5.19
N VAL A 134 -12.54 6.53 -5.67
CA VAL A 134 -13.67 7.24 -5.06
C VAL A 134 -14.90 6.93 -5.89
N LYS A 135 -15.99 6.55 -5.24
CA LYS A 135 -17.27 6.29 -5.88
C LYS A 135 -18.40 6.95 -5.10
N ILE A 136 -19.10 7.84 -5.78
CA ILE A 136 -20.42 8.34 -5.38
C ILE A 136 -21.46 7.32 -5.84
N ILE A 137 -22.23 6.80 -4.89
CA ILE A 137 -23.21 5.72 -5.09
C ILE A 137 -24.51 6.27 -5.71
N PRO A 138 -25.16 7.31 -5.13
CA PRO A 138 -26.29 7.99 -5.76
C PRO A 138 -25.87 8.91 -6.91
N PHE A 139 -26.84 9.42 -7.67
CA PHE A 139 -26.57 10.45 -8.70
C PHE A 139 -26.17 11.81 -8.13
N ALA A 140 -26.36 12.03 -6.83
CA ALA A 140 -25.87 13.20 -6.12
C ALA A 140 -25.79 12.97 -4.62
N VAL A 141 -24.94 13.75 -3.97
CA VAL A 141 -24.82 13.86 -2.51
C VAL A 141 -25.02 15.31 -2.09
N SER A 142 -25.33 15.56 -0.82
CA SER A 142 -25.54 16.92 -0.34
C SER A 142 -24.22 17.70 -0.24
N ASP A 143 -24.25 18.99 -0.53
CA ASP A 143 -23.10 19.89 -0.35
C ASP A 143 -22.65 19.92 1.12
N ALA A 144 -23.60 19.82 2.06
CA ALA A 144 -23.31 19.71 3.49
C ALA A 144 -22.49 18.46 3.83
N SER A 145 -22.74 17.32 3.17
CA SER A 145 -21.95 16.10 3.33
C SER A 145 -20.52 16.30 2.81
N LEU A 146 -20.36 16.93 1.64
CA LEU A 146 -19.04 17.25 1.08
C LEU A 146 -18.25 18.22 1.96
N LEU A 147 -18.91 19.21 2.56
CA LEU A 147 -18.28 20.14 3.51
C LEU A 147 -17.78 19.42 4.76
N LYS A 148 -18.56 18.48 5.31
CA LYS A 148 -18.12 17.64 6.44
C LYS A 148 -16.94 16.75 6.05
N LEU A 149 -17.00 16.09 4.90
CA LEU A 149 -15.90 15.28 4.36
C LEU A 149 -14.62 16.10 4.24
N LYS A 150 -14.70 17.30 3.66
CA LYS A 150 -13.57 18.22 3.53
C LYS A 150 -13.00 18.60 4.89
N ALA A 151 -13.86 18.93 5.86
CA ALA A 151 -13.43 19.32 7.20
C ALA A 151 -12.74 18.17 7.93
N THR A 152 -13.27 16.94 7.87
CA THR A 152 -12.64 15.76 8.47
C THR A 152 -11.31 15.42 7.81
N ALA A 153 -11.27 15.38 6.47
CA ALA A 153 -10.04 15.12 5.73
C ALA A 153 -8.95 16.14 6.07
N ALA A 154 -9.30 17.42 6.22
CA ALA A 154 -8.38 18.47 6.62
C ALA A 154 -7.92 18.34 8.08
N ALA A 155 -8.85 18.12 9.02
CA ALA A 155 -8.55 18.00 10.45
C ALA A 155 -7.63 16.81 10.74
N ASP A 156 -7.91 15.67 10.12
CA ASP A 156 -7.12 14.46 10.29
C ASP A 156 -5.88 14.44 9.39
N ARG A 157 -5.74 15.40 8.48
CA ARG A 157 -4.69 15.41 7.44
C ARG A 157 -4.71 14.08 6.67
N LEU A 158 -5.91 13.61 6.31
CA LEU A 158 -6.06 12.43 5.47
C LEU A 158 -5.43 12.72 4.12
N ARG A 159 -4.47 11.89 3.75
CA ARG A 159 -3.75 12.00 2.49
C ARG A 159 -3.40 10.60 2.00
N LEU A 160 -3.56 10.39 0.70
CA LEU A 160 -3.14 9.20 -0.01
C LEU A 160 -1.86 9.54 -0.76
N ASP A 161 -0.77 8.85 -0.49
CA ASP A 161 0.53 9.15 -1.08
C ASP A 161 1.18 7.88 -1.64
N VAL A 162 2.08 8.06 -2.61
CA VAL A 162 3.08 7.04 -2.94
C VAL A 162 4.46 7.59 -2.60
N HIS A 163 5.20 6.87 -1.78
CA HIS A 163 6.59 7.19 -1.44
C HIS A 163 7.53 6.47 -2.41
N PRO A 164 8.22 7.19 -3.32
CA PRO A 164 9.07 6.58 -4.32
C PRO A 164 10.28 5.89 -3.70
N PHE A 165 10.69 4.77 -4.29
CA PHE A 165 11.96 4.14 -3.91
C PHE A 165 13.14 5.05 -4.27
N GLN A 166 14.01 5.28 -3.29
CA GLN A 166 15.22 6.07 -3.45
C GLN A 166 16.41 5.17 -3.79
N PRO A 167 17.38 5.67 -4.58
CA PRO A 167 18.64 4.98 -4.74
C PRO A 167 19.34 4.80 -3.39
N LYS A 168 19.61 3.54 -3.00
CA LYS A 168 20.37 3.21 -1.79
C LYS A 168 21.60 2.38 -2.12
N ARG A 169 22.70 2.72 -1.44
CA ARG A 169 23.94 1.95 -1.39
C ARG A 169 23.81 0.89 -0.30
N VAL A 170 23.90 -0.37 -0.68
CA VAL A 170 23.67 -1.47 0.24
C VAL A 170 24.95 -2.28 0.44
N GLY A 171 25.28 -2.55 1.69
CA GLY A 171 26.31 -3.51 2.09
C GLY A 171 25.69 -4.87 2.37
N LEU A 172 26.37 -5.95 1.99
CA LEU A 172 25.99 -7.32 2.30
C LEU A 172 27.15 -8.07 2.93
N ILE A 173 26.97 -8.46 4.20
CA ILE A 173 27.93 -9.26 4.95
C ILE A 173 27.38 -10.69 5.06
N LEU A 174 28.10 -11.65 4.49
CA LEU A 174 27.77 -13.08 4.52
C LEU A 174 28.67 -13.77 5.54
N SER A 175 28.12 -14.15 6.69
CA SER A 175 28.89 -14.91 7.67
C SER A 175 28.83 -16.41 7.39
N ARG A 176 29.89 -17.13 7.76
CA ARG A 176 30.03 -18.58 7.55
C ARG A 176 30.48 -19.32 8.82
N LEU A 177 29.97 -20.55 8.96
CA LEU A 177 30.43 -21.56 9.91
C LEU A 177 31.22 -22.66 9.18
N PRO A 178 32.04 -23.46 9.89
CA PRO A 178 32.69 -24.63 9.30
C PRO A 178 31.65 -25.57 8.66
N GLY A 179 31.81 -25.86 7.36
CA GLY A 179 30.91 -26.72 6.60
C GLY A 179 29.91 -25.98 5.70
N ASP A 180 29.80 -24.65 5.79
CA ASP A 180 29.05 -23.87 4.81
C ASP A 180 29.70 -23.96 3.42
N THR A 181 28.87 -24.09 2.38
CA THR A 181 29.33 -24.25 0.99
C THR A 181 29.26 -22.92 0.23
N ASP A 182 30.17 -22.71 -0.72
CA ASP A 182 30.15 -21.51 -1.58
C ASP A 182 28.85 -21.40 -2.39
N LYS A 183 28.28 -22.54 -2.79
CA LYS A 183 26.97 -22.60 -3.45
C LYS A 183 25.85 -21.99 -2.60
N LEU A 184 25.87 -22.21 -1.29
CA LEU A 184 24.88 -21.64 -0.38
C LEU A 184 25.03 -20.12 -0.27
N LEU A 185 26.27 -19.62 -0.16
CA LEU A 185 26.53 -18.18 -0.06
C LEU A 185 26.20 -17.46 -1.38
N ALA A 186 26.58 -18.04 -2.52
CA ALA A 186 26.22 -17.51 -3.83
C ALA A 186 24.70 -17.36 -4.00
N LYS A 187 23.92 -18.37 -3.57
CA LYS A 187 22.45 -18.30 -3.58
C LYS A 187 21.90 -17.18 -2.69
N ARG A 188 22.47 -16.99 -1.49
CA ARG A 188 22.07 -15.91 -0.57
C ARG A 188 22.37 -14.54 -1.17
N GLN A 189 23.55 -14.38 -1.75
CA GLN A 189 23.95 -13.16 -2.44
C GLN A 189 23.03 -12.84 -3.61
N GLU A 190 22.74 -13.84 -4.47
CA GLU A 190 21.83 -13.68 -5.61
C GLU A 190 20.42 -13.24 -5.17
N ALA A 191 19.87 -13.88 -4.13
CA ALA A 191 18.58 -13.50 -3.56
C ALA A 191 18.56 -12.05 -3.06
N MET A 192 19.60 -11.60 -2.37
CA MET A 192 19.71 -10.23 -1.87
C MET A 192 19.91 -9.23 -3.01
N ALA A 193 20.73 -9.56 -4.01
CA ALA A 193 20.96 -8.72 -5.18
C ALA A 193 19.66 -8.48 -5.96
N MET A 194 18.85 -9.53 -6.18
CA MET A 194 17.55 -9.38 -6.85
C MET A 194 16.61 -8.42 -6.10
N ARG A 195 16.55 -8.53 -4.76
CA ARG A 195 15.70 -7.66 -3.93
C ARG A 195 16.15 -6.21 -4.01
N VAL A 196 17.44 -5.97 -3.76
CA VAL A 196 18.05 -4.63 -3.80
C VAL A 196 17.88 -3.97 -5.17
N ASN A 197 18.17 -4.69 -6.26
CA ASN A 197 18.04 -4.16 -7.62
C ASN A 197 16.58 -3.83 -7.98
N SER A 198 15.60 -4.56 -7.41
CA SER A 198 14.18 -4.29 -7.64
C SER A 198 13.65 -3.04 -6.93
N LEU A 199 14.44 -2.44 -6.02
CA LEU A 199 14.07 -1.28 -5.20
C LEU A 199 14.94 -0.05 -5.53
N SER A 200 15.52 0.02 -6.73
CA SER A 200 16.45 1.08 -7.14
C SER A 200 17.79 1.10 -6.38
N GLY A 201 18.14 0.00 -5.69
CA GLY A 201 19.39 -0.11 -4.94
C GLY A 201 20.54 -0.74 -5.69
N SER A 202 21.73 -0.66 -5.09
CA SER A 202 22.93 -1.36 -5.56
C SER A 202 23.73 -1.94 -4.40
N LEU A 203 24.18 -3.19 -4.51
CA LEU A 203 25.16 -3.77 -3.59
C LEU A 203 26.55 -3.18 -3.90
N ILE A 204 27.06 -2.32 -3.03
CA ILE A 204 28.36 -1.63 -3.22
C ILE A 204 29.50 -2.25 -2.40
N HIS A 205 29.14 -3.07 -1.41
CA HIS A 205 30.08 -3.73 -0.52
C HIS A 205 29.55 -5.14 -0.25
N ILE A 206 30.29 -6.17 -0.66
CA ILE A 206 29.93 -7.56 -0.43
C ILE A 206 31.13 -8.25 0.18
N THR A 207 30.97 -8.80 1.38
CA THR A 207 32.05 -9.50 2.08
C THR A 207 31.58 -10.80 2.69
N GLU A 208 32.53 -11.73 2.83
CA GLU A 208 32.33 -13.00 3.49
C GLU A 208 33.25 -13.06 4.72
N CYS A 209 32.72 -13.45 5.88
CA CYS A 209 33.48 -13.48 7.13
C CYS A 209 33.16 -14.70 7.99
N SER A 210 34.03 -15.02 8.95
CA SER A 210 33.69 -16.00 9.99
C SER A 210 32.53 -15.50 10.86
N HIS A 211 31.62 -16.39 11.26
CA HIS A 211 30.51 -16.05 12.15
C HIS A 211 30.98 -15.83 13.60
N ARG A 212 31.70 -14.73 13.83
CA ARG A 212 32.28 -14.30 15.11
C ARG A 212 32.07 -12.80 15.32
N VAL A 213 31.92 -12.40 16.58
CA VAL A 213 31.61 -11.02 16.96
C VAL A 213 32.71 -10.05 16.53
N ASP A 214 33.96 -10.33 16.85
CA ASP A 214 35.10 -9.47 16.56
C ASP A 214 35.28 -9.23 15.06
N VAL A 215 35.17 -10.28 14.25
CA VAL A 215 35.29 -10.18 12.79
C VAL A 215 34.12 -9.41 12.19
N MET A 216 32.89 -9.67 12.66
CA MET A 216 31.70 -8.99 12.14
C MET A 216 31.67 -7.50 12.51
N VAL A 217 32.22 -7.12 13.67
CA VAL A 217 32.43 -5.71 14.05
C VAL A 217 33.31 -4.99 13.02
N GLU A 218 34.40 -5.62 12.57
CA GLU A 218 35.28 -5.05 11.53
C GLU A 218 34.53 -4.86 10.21
N GLU A 219 33.74 -5.85 9.79
CA GLU A 219 32.94 -5.78 8.56
C GLU A 219 31.84 -4.71 8.63
N LEU A 220 31.19 -4.54 9.78
CA LEU A 220 30.23 -3.45 9.99
C LEU A 220 30.91 -2.08 9.85
N TYR A 221 32.12 -1.92 10.39
CA TYR A 221 32.89 -0.67 10.22
C TYR A 221 33.29 -0.44 8.76
N ARG A 222 33.74 -1.48 8.03
CA ARG A 222 34.06 -1.36 6.59
C ARG A 222 32.84 -0.98 5.76
N ALA A 223 31.67 -1.56 6.04
CA ALA A 223 30.44 -1.20 5.33
C ALA A 223 30.06 0.27 5.59
N LYS A 224 30.23 0.74 6.83
CA LYS A 224 30.06 2.16 7.22
C LYS A 224 31.06 3.08 6.51
N GLU A 225 32.34 2.71 6.45
CA GLU A 225 33.38 3.47 5.75
C GLU A 225 33.07 3.62 4.26
N ASN A 226 32.54 2.56 3.65
CA ASN A 226 32.02 2.56 2.27
C ASN A 226 30.69 3.33 2.11
N LYS A 227 30.19 3.96 3.17
CA LYS A 227 28.98 4.78 3.19
C LYS A 227 27.75 3.99 2.72
N CYS A 228 27.59 2.74 3.17
CA CYS A 228 26.34 2.02 2.94
C CYS A 228 25.19 2.70 3.71
N ASP A 229 24.07 2.94 3.03
CA ASP A 229 22.85 3.48 3.64
C ASP A 229 22.09 2.35 4.38
N ILE A 230 22.19 1.12 3.87
CA ILE A 230 21.65 -0.10 4.47
C ILE A 230 22.76 -1.16 4.52
N ILE A 231 22.94 -1.83 5.66
CA ILE A 231 23.87 -2.95 5.84
C ILE A 231 23.05 -4.19 6.16
N MET A 232 23.07 -5.17 5.25
CA MET A 232 22.42 -6.46 5.43
C MET A 232 23.44 -7.48 5.92
N VAL A 233 23.13 -8.14 7.04
CA VAL A 233 23.96 -9.21 7.60
C VAL A 233 23.21 -10.52 7.45
N PHE A 234 23.68 -11.37 6.55
CA PHE A 234 23.15 -12.71 6.37
C PHE A 234 23.94 -13.68 7.27
N GLY A 235 23.30 -14.12 8.34
CA GLY A 235 23.86 -15.04 9.33
C GLY A 235 24.12 -16.45 8.78
N ALA A 236 25.21 -17.07 9.24
CA ALA A 236 25.40 -18.51 9.11
C ALA A 236 24.34 -19.29 9.92
N SER A 237 23.95 -18.74 11.08
CA SER A 237 22.88 -19.24 11.95
C SER A 237 21.72 -18.24 12.06
N ALA A 238 20.58 -18.73 12.56
CA ALA A 238 19.43 -17.90 12.87
C ALA A 238 19.68 -17.06 14.13
N ILE A 239 19.11 -15.85 14.16
CA ILE A 239 19.18 -14.96 15.32
C ILE A 239 18.03 -15.32 16.27
N ILE A 240 18.36 -15.78 17.47
CA ILE A 240 17.39 -16.18 18.50
C ILE A 240 17.53 -15.36 19.78
N ASP A 241 18.68 -14.73 20.02
CA ASP A 241 18.94 -13.91 21.20
C ASP A 241 19.76 -12.64 20.87
N ARG A 242 19.65 -11.61 21.72
CA ARG A 242 20.44 -10.37 21.58
C ARG A 242 21.94 -10.58 21.79
N LYS A 243 22.34 -11.69 22.41
CA LYS A 243 23.74 -12.10 22.59
C LYS A 243 24.28 -12.97 21.45
N ASP A 244 23.46 -13.30 20.45
CA ASP A 244 23.96 -13.93 19.24
C ASP A 244 24.91 -13.00 18.48
N VAL A 245 25.72 -13.60 17.59
CA VAL A 245 26.82 -12.90 16.92
C VAL A 245 26.37 -11.60 16.26
N ILE A 246 25.27 -11.59 15.50
CA ILE A 246 24.83 -10.40 14.76
C ILE A 246 24.44 -9.24 15.70
N PRO A 247 23.45 -9.39 16.61
CA PRO A 247 23.11 -8.30 17.53
C PRO A 247 24.24 -7.93 18.50
N ALA A 248 25.06 -8.89 18.94
CA ALA A 248 26.24 -8.60 19.76
C ALA A 248 27.28 -7.76 19.00
N SER A 249 27.51 -8.05 17.73
CA SER A 249 28.43 -7.29 16.86
C SER A 249 27.91 -5.88 16.63
N LEU A 250 26.62 -5.73 16.33
CA LEU A 250 26.02 -4.40 16.16
C LEU A 250 26.19 -3.55 17.43
N THR A 251 25.94 -4.13 18.60
CA THR A 251 26.12 -3.45 19.89
C THR A 251 27.59 -3.10 20.15
N ALA A 252 28.51 -4.03 19.88
CA ALA A 252 29.95 -3.82 20.04
C ALA A 252 30.51 -2.78 19.06
N SER A 253 29.89 -2.59 17.90
CA SER A 253 30.17 -1.51 16.96
C SER A 253 29.62 -0.15 17.39
N GLY A 254 28.95 -0.05 18.55
CA GLY A 254 28.28 1.17 19.02
C GLY A 254 26.90 1.42 18.39
N GLY A 255 26.35 0.44 17.68
CA GLY A 255 25.02 0.52 17.09
C GLY A 255 23.90 0.27 18.10
N THR A 256 22.67 0.59 17.69
CA THR A 256 21.46 0.41 18.48
C THR A 256 20.57 -0.66 17.85
N ILE A 257 20.06 -1.58 18.66
CA ILE A 257 19.04 -2.53 18.22
C ILE A 257 17.65 -1.89 18.38
N VAL A 258 16.98 -1.65 17.27
CA VAL A 258 15.60 -1.15 17.23
C VAL A 258 14.64 -2.27 17.62
N GLN A 259 14.79 -3.44 16.99
CA GLN A 259 13.89 -4.57 17.18
C GLN A 259 14.60 -5.88 16.87
N LEU A 260 14.38 -6.88 17.72
CA LEU A 260 14.70 -8.29 17.43
C LEU A 260 13.39 -9.06 17.30
N GLY A 261 13.20 -9.64 16.14
CA GLY A 261 12.02 -10.38 15.73
C GLY A 261 10.87 -9.51 15.23
N MET A 262 9.99 -10.11 14.44
CA MET A 262 8.79 -9.44 13.93
C MET A 262 7.59 -10.41 13.90
N PRO A 263 6.35 -9.91 14.03
CA PRO A 263 5.15 -10.74 14.01
C PRO A 263 4.71 -11.13 12.58
N VAL A 264 5.66 -11.57 11.74
CA VAL A 264 5.43 -11.96 10.35
C VAL A 264 6.10 -13.31 10.07
N ASP A 265 5.39 -14.27 9.46
CA ASP A 265 5.91 -15.59 9.09
C ASP A 265 5.64 -15.89 7.61
N PRO A 266 6.69 -16.18 6.80
CA PRO A 266 8.12 -16.19 7.12
C PRO A 266 8.73 -14.79 7.31
N GLY A 267 9.72 -14.67 8.21
CA GLY A 267 10.47 -13.42 8.47
C GLY A 267 10.70 -13.10 9.94
N ASN A 268 10.07 -13.85 10.84
CA ASN A 268 9.99 -13.61 12.28
C ASN A 268 11.31 -13.45 13.03
N LEU A 269 12.45 -13.93 12.51
CA LEU A 269 13.79 -13.83 13.13
C LEU A 269 14.63 -12.67 12.56
N LEU A 270 13.99 -11.67 11.98
CA LEU A 270 14.64 -10.43 11.54
C LEU A 270 15.22 -9.64 12.73
N LEU A 271 16.39 -9.07 12.57
CA LEU A 271 16.91 -8.01 13.44
C LEU A 271 16.88 -6.69 12.66
N LEU A 272 16.37 -5.63 13.26
CA LEU A 272 16.56 -4.26 12.78
C LEU A 272 17.32 -3.45 13.82
N GLY A 273 18.30 -2.69 13.37
CA GLY A 273 19.03 -1.73 14.17
C GLY A 273 19.63 -0.62 13.31
N SER A 274 20.47 0.20 13.92
CA SER A 274 21.20 1.27 13.26
C SER A 274 22.64 1.33 13.73
N LEU A 275 23.51 1.77 12.83
CA LEU A 275 24.89 2.12 13.11
C LEU A 275 25.14 3.49 12.49
N ASP A 276 25.12 4.53 13.34
CA ASP A 276 24.98 5.92 12.94
C ASP A 276 23.76 6.12 12.02
N ASP A 277 23.96 6.66 10.82
CA ASP A 277 22.91 6.91 9.83
C ASP A 277 22.52 5.65 9.01
N ALA A 278 23.30 4.56 9.12
CA ALA A 278 23.04 3.34 8.36
C ALA A 278 22.06 2.42 9.08
N SER A 279 21.06 1.92 8.35
CA SER A 279 20.17 0.87 8.85
C SER A 279 20.87 -0.48 8.79
N VAL A 280 20.82 -1.28 9.86
CA VAL A 280 21.43 -2.61 9.92
C VAL A 280 20.33 -3.66 10.03
N ILE A 281 20.30 -4.60 9.10
CA ILE A 281 19.31 -5.68 9.06
C ILE A 281 19.99 -7.03 9.22
N GLY A 282 19.69 -7.74 10.30
CA GLY A 282 19.98 -9.16 10.40
C GLY A 282 18.95 -9.94 9.57
N VAL A 283 19.40 -10.48 8.45
CA VAL A 283 18.53 -11.10 7.45
C VAL A 283 18.10 -12.49 7.91
N PRO A 284 16.78 -12.78 8.00
CA PRO A 284 16.31 -14.11 8.36
C PRO A 284 16.67 -15.11 7.24
N SER A 285 17.06 -16.33 7.62
CA SER A 285 17.55 -17.34 6.66
C SER A 285 16.56 -17.69 5.55
N CYS A 286 15.26 -17.60 5.83
CA CYS A 286 14.19 -17.81 4.85
C CYS A 286 14.15 -16.77 3.73
N ALA A 287 14.82 -15.61 3.87
CA ALA A 287 14.95 -14.60 2.82
C ALA A 287 15.89 -15.03 1.67
N ALA A 288 16.60 -16.16 1.79
CA ALA A 288 17.28 -16.81 0.66
C ALA A 288 16.30 -17.40 -0.38
N SER A 289 15.02 -17.48 -0.06
CA SER A 289 13.95 -17.78 -1.00
C SER A 289 13.46 -16.50 -1.69
N ILE A 290 13.05 -16.60 -2.96
CA ILE A 290 12.43 -15.49 -3.70
C ILE A 290 10.99 -15.18 -3.27
N LYS A 291 10.36 -16.09 -2.51
CA LYS A 291 9.01 -15.86 -1.97
C LYS A 291 9.02 -14.64 -1.06
N ILE A 292 7.86 -13.99 -0.98
CA ILE A 292 7.67 -12.84 -0.08
C ILE A 292 7.99 -13.23 1.37
N ASN A 293 8.66 -12.32 2.06
CA ASN A 293 9.12 -12.47 3.43
C ASN A 293 8.85 -11.18 4.20
N GLY A 294 8.66 -11.25 5.53
CA GLY A 294 8.58 -10.04 6.37
C GLY A 294 9.80 -9.11 6.22
N PHE A 295 10.97 -9.68 5.89
CA PHE A 295 12.16 -8.92 5.50
C PHE A 295 11.90 -7.94 4.34
N ASP A 296 11.09 -8.33 3.35
CA ASP A 296 10.77 -7.48 2.20
C ASP A 296 10.03 -6.22 2.63
N TRP A 297 9.09 -6.32 3.58
CA TRP A 297 8.35 -5.17 4.08
C TRP A 297 9.24 -4.15 4.81
N VAL A 298 10.25 -4.64 5.55
CA VAL A 298 11.24 -3.77 6.18
C VAL A 298 12.13 -3.13 5.13
N LEU A 299 12.65 -3.92 4.18
CA LEU A 299 13.55 -3.43 3.13
C LEU A 299 12.86 -2.38 2.25
N GLU A 300 11.66 -2.67 1.76
CA GLU A 300 10.86 -1.79 0.91
C GLU A 300 10.58 -0.43 1.59
N ARG A 301 10.26 -0.43 2.89
CA ARG A 301 10.06 0.81 3.64
C ARG A 301 11.33 1.63 3.80
N LEU A 302 12.47 0.99 4.06
CA LEU A 302 13.76 1.69 4.14
C LEU A 302 14.17 2.31 2.79
N PHE A 303 13.86 1.63 1.68
CA PHE A 303 14.07 2.16 0.35
C PHE A 303 13.14 3.34 0.01
N ALA A 304 11.93 3.37 0.58
CA ALA A 304 10.98 4.46 0.42
C ALA A 304 11.16 5.61 1.46
N ASP A 305 12.24 5.58 2.25
CA ASP A 305 12.50 6.52 3.37
C ASP A 305 11.33 6.62 4.36
N LEU A 306 10.61 5.51 4.55
CA LEU A 306 9.56 5.39 5.53
C LEU A 306 10.14 4.90 6.86
N PRO A 307 9.65 5.42 8.00
CA PRO A 307 10.12 4.98 9.31
C PRO A 307 9.82 3.50 9.49
N VAL A 308 10.73 2.78 10.15
CA VAL A 308 10.54 1.39 10.57
C VAL A 308 10.97 1.29 12.03
N SER A 309 10.16 1.81 12.95
CA SER A 309 10.41 1.64 14.37
C SER A 309 9.84 0.32 14.87
N ARG A 310 9.98 0.08 16.17
CA ARG A 310 9.35 -1.06 16.83
C ARG A 310 7.83 -1.08 16.61
N ASP A 311 7.18 0.07 16.68
CA ASP A 311 5.71 0.15 16.57
C ASP A 311 5.25 -0.22 15.16
N GLU A 312 5.96 0.25 14.12
CA GLU A 312 5.70 -0.14 12.74
C GLU A 312 5.92 -1.64 12.51
N ILE A 313 6.95 -2.24 13.10
CA ILE A 313 7.19 -3.68 12.97
C ILE A 313 6.09 -4.48 13.67
N VAL A 314 5.67 -4.06 14.87
CA VAL A 314 4.59 -4.74 15.60
C VAL A 314 3.25 -4.63 14.85
N ALA A 315 2.99 -3.48 14.21
CA ALA A 315 1.79 -3.27 13.41
C ALA A 315 1.68 -4.23 12.20
N MET A 316 2.78 -4.84 11.76
CA MET A 316 2.78 -5.86 10.70
C MET A 316 2.14 -7.19 11.12
N ALA A 317 1.75 -7.34 12.39
CA ALA A 317 1.10 -8.56 12.90
C ALA A 317 -0.21 -8.88 12.15
N ALA A 318 -1.02 -7.86 11.87
CA ALA A 318 -2.26 -8.02 11.12
C ALA A 318 -1.92 -8.28 9.65
N GLY A 319 -2.24 -9.49 9.16
CA GLY A 319 -1.83 -9.93 7.82
C GLY A 319 -0.39 -10.47 7.75
N GLY A 320 0.31 -10.58 8.88
CA GLY A 320 1.70 -11.09 8.95
C GLY A 320 1.86 -12.59 8.63
N LEU A 321 0.78 -13.32 8.37
CA LEU A 321 0.85 -14.70 7.90
C LEU A 321 0.83 -14.71 6.37
N LEU A 322 2.02 -14.66 5.73
CA LEU A 322 2.13 -14.37 4.30
C LEU A 322 1.79 -15.56 3.40
N SER A 323 2.14 -16.77 3.83
CA SER A 323 1.78 -18.00 3.11
C SER A 323 1.93 -19.23 4.00
N GLU A 324 0.95 -20.13 3.96
CA GLU A 324 1.16 -21.51 4.39
C GLU A 324 1.99 -22.24 3.34
N ILE A 325 3.03 -22.94 3.78
CA ILE A 325 3.83 -23.81 2.93
C ILE A 325 3.08 -25.16 2.87
N PRO A 326 2.58 -25.61 1.70
CA PRO A 326 1.85 -26.88 1.59
C PRO A 326 2.70 -28.13 1.89
N SER A 327 4.02 -27.97 2.01
CA SER A 327 4.99 -29.04 2.24
C SER A 327 5.98 -28.67 3.36
N ARG A 328 5.51 -28.55 4.60
CA ARG A 328 6.41 -28.70 5.76
C ARG A 328 6.51 -30.18 6.13
N PRO A 329 7.72 -30.70 6.43
CA PRO A 329 7.88 -32.07 6.91
C PRO A 329 7.17 -32.36 8.24
N MET A 330 6.71 -31.33 8.97
CA MET A 330 5.83 -31.45 10.14
C MET A 330 4.81 -30.30 10.18
N PRO A 331 3.49 -30.59 10.23
CA PRO A 331 2.44 -29.61 10.50
C PRO A 331 2.61 -28.91 11.86
N ARG A 332 2.08 -27.69 12.00
CA ARG A 332 2.04 -26.94 13.29
C ARG A 332 1.18 -27.64 14.36
N GLU A 333 0.34 -28.57 13.94
CA GLU A 333 -0.48 -29.39 14.81
C GLU A 333 0.34 -30.59 15.29
N LEU A 334 0.88 -30.48 16.50
CA LEU A 334 1.13 -31.67 17.30
C LEU A 334 -0.26 -32.25 17.65
N ARG A 335 -0.63 -33.37 17.05
CA ARG A 335 -1.67 -34.22 17.61
C ARG A 335 -1.21 -34.78 18.95
#